data_AF-A0A496VJE7-F1
#
_entry.id   AF-A0A496VJE7-F1
#
_cell.length_a   1.000
_cell.length_b   1.000
_cell.length_c   1.000
_cell.angle_alpha   90.00
_cell.angle_beta   90.00
_cell.angle_gamma   90.00
#
_symmetry.space_group_name_H-M   'P 1'
#
loop_
_entity.id
_entity.type
_entity.pdbx_description
1 polymer ?
#
loop_
_entity_poly.entity_id
_entity_poly.type
_entity_poly.pdbx_seq_one_letter_code
_entity_poly.pdbx_strand_id
1 'polypeptide(L)'
;MNLTIPDEILQAAQLSVVDIKRELALLFLQRKALNVEQASQLADIHPIKFEQLLVQRQISAPLKFNKLSKLQERDCIIGDPEDLVH
;
A
#
# COMPACT_ATOMS: atom_id res chain seq x y z
N MET A 1 -13.94 23.09 12.80
CA MET A 1 -13.65 22.24 13.98
C MET A 1 -12.29 21.61 13.76
N ASN A 2 -11.40 21.65 14.76
CA ASN A 2 -10.08 21.03 14.69
C ASN A 2 -10.09 19.73 15.51
N LEU A 3 -9.55 18.64 14.97
CA LEU A 3 -9.36 17.38 15.70
C LEU A 3 -7.88 17.28 16.08
N THR A 4 -7.58 17.38 17.38
CA THR A 4 -6.22 17.21 17.90
C THR A 4 -6.14 15.87 18.62
N ILE A 5 -5.19 15.02 18.21
CA ILE A 5 -4.89 13.76 18.89
C ILE A 5 -3.66 14.00 19.77
N PRO A 6 -3.75 13.91 21.10
CA PRO A 6 -2.59 14.06 21.98
C PRO A 6 -1.60 12.89 21.84
N ASP A 7 -0.31 13.18 21.96
CA ASP A 7 0.77 12.20 21.82
C ASP A 7 0.69 11.05 22.83
N GLU A 8 0.11 11.27 24.01
CA GLU A 8 -0.06 10.24 25.04
C GLU A 8 -0.92 9.07 24.54
N ILE A 9 -1.92 9.34 23.69
CA ILE A 9 -2.74 8.30 23.07
C ILE A 9 -1.91 7.49 22.06
N LEU A 10 -1.02 8.16 21.31
CA LEU A 10 -0.13 7.51 20.36
C LEU A 10 0.88 6.60 21.07
N GLN A 11 1.45 7.09 22.17
CA GLN A 11 2.39 6.33 23.00
C GLN A 11 1.71 5.12 23.65
N ALA A 12 0.52 5.29 24.21
CA ALA A 12 -0.25 4.20 24.82
C ALA A 12 -0.60 3.10 23.80
N ALA A 13 -0.87 3.50 22.55
CA ALA A 13 -1.15 2.57 21.45
C ALA A 13 0.12 2.02 20.75
N GLN A 14 1.32 2.47 21.14
CA GLN A 14 2.58 2.18 20.44
C GLN A 14 2.54 2.52 18.94
N LEU A 15 1.81 3.58 18.58
CA LEU A 15 1.66 4.04 17.20
C LEU A 15 2.49 5.30 16.95
N SER A 16 3.11 5.38 15.78
CA SER A 16 3.71 6.62 15.31
C SER A 16 2.65 7.54 14.71
N VAL A 17 2.94 8.85 14.69
CA VAL A 17 2.18 9.84 13.92
C VAL A 17 2.07 9.41 12.44
N VAL A 18 3.12 8.79 11.89
CA VAL A 18 3.12 8.29 10.51
C VAL A 18 2.15 7.14 10.32
N ASP A 19 2.01 6.24 11.31
CA ASP A 19 1.08 5.13 11.23
C ASP A 19 -0.36 5.62 11.26
N ILE A 20 -0.70 6.57 12.14
CA ILE A 20 -2.03 7.18 12.19
C ILE A 20 -2.37 7.89 10.88
N LYS A 21 -1.43 8.70 10.36
CA LYS A 21 -1.60 9.40 9.07
C LYS A 21 -1.90 8.42 7.93
N ARG A 22 -1.19 7.31 7.90
CA ARG A 22 -1.39 6.24 6.92
C ARG A 22 -2.76 5.57 7.07
N GLU A 23 -3.16 5.21 8.29
CA GLU A 23 -4.48 4.60 8.51
C GLU A 23 -5.62 5.56 8.18
N LEU A 24 -5.49 6.84 8.52
CA LEU A 24 -6.44 7.88 8.11
C LEU A 24 -6.52 8.04 6.59
N ALA A 25 -5.39 8.05 5.90
CA ALA A 25 -5.35 8.09 4.44
C ALA A 25 -6.10 6.92 3.79
N LEU A 26 -5.95 5.72 4.34
CA LEU A 26 -6.70 4.54 3.88
C LEU A 26 -8.21 4.70 4.12
N LEU A 27 -8.62 5.13 5.31
CA LEU A 27 -10.02 5.35 5.65
C LEU A 27 -10.67 6.41 4.74
N PHE A 28 -9.98 7.51 4.46
CA PHE A 28 -10.48 8.54 3.56
C PHE A 28 -10.57 8.07 2.11
N LEU A 29 -9.62 7.27 1.64
CA LEU A 29 -9.68 6.64 0.31
C LEU A 29 -10.88 5.71 0.19
N GLN A 30 -11.11 4.83 1.19
CA GLN A 30 -12.25 3.91 1.21
C GLN A 30 -13.60 4.64 1.20
N ARG A 31 -13.68 5.77 1.89
CA ARG A 31 -14.86 6.65 1.89
C ARG A 31 -15.00 7.49 0.62
N LYS A 32 -14.10 7.35 -0.36
CA LYS A 32 -14.02 8.19 -1.57
C LYS A 32 -13.90 9.69 -1.25
N ALA A 33 -13.40 10.02 -0.06
CA ALA A 33 -13.20 11.40 0.38
C ALA A 33 -11.88 11.99 -0.17
N LEU A 34 -10.88 11.14 -0.38
CA LEU A 34 -9.59 11.47 -0.99
C LEU A 34 -9.31 10.54 -2.18
N ASN A 35 -8.55 11.03 -3.16
CA ASN A 35 -7.98 10.20 -4.22
C ASN A 35 -6.60 9.67 -3.81
N VAL A 36 -5.98 8.81 -4.63
CA VAL A 36 -4.69 8.16 -4.31
C VAL A 36 -3.58 9.17 -4.07
N GLU A 37 -3.48 10.23 -4.89
CA GLU A 37 -2.48 11.30 -4.70
C GLU A 37 -2.65 12.01 -3.36
N GLN A 38 -3.87 12.45 -3.05
CA GLN A 38 -4.16 13.17 -1.81
C GLN A 38 -3.98 12.27 -0.58
N ALA A 39 -4.36 11.00 -0.67
CA ALA A 39 -4.14 10.02 0.40
C ALA A 39 -2.65 9.74 0.61
N SER A 40 -1.86 9.66 -0.47
CA SER A 40 -0.40 9.47 -0.38
C SER A 40 0.30 10.66 0.28
N GLN A 41 -0.13 11.88 -0.02
CA GLN A 41 0.34 13.11 0.63
C GLN A 41 0.02 13.11 2.13
N LEU A 42 -1.20 12.70 2.50
CA LEU A 42 -1.59 12.60 3.92
C LEU A 42 -0.75 11.55 4.66
N ALA A 43 -0.49 10.41 4.02
CA ALA A 43 0.32 9.32 4.55
C ALA A 43 1.84 9.58 4.55
N ASP A 44 2.28 10.75 4.06
CA ASP A 44 3.69 11.15 3.96
C ASP A 44 4.55 10.13 3.18
N ILE A 45 3.97 9.48 2.17
CA ILE A 45 4.68 8.50 1.32
C ILE A 45 4.41 8.73 -0.16
N HIS A 46 5.36 8.31 -1.00
CA HIS A 46 5.25 8.43 -2.45
C HIS A 46 4.01 7.66 -2.98
N PRO A 47 3.27 8.20 -3.97
CA PRO A 47 2.05 7.58 -4.51
C PRO A 47 2.21 6.11 -4.89
N ILE A 48 3.31 5.76 -5.58
CA ILE A 48 3.63 4.38 -5.98
C ILE A 48 3.73 3.45 -4.76
N LYS A 49 4.37 3.91 -3.68
CA LYS A 49 4.53 3.12 -2.45
C LYS A 49 3.19 2.98 -1.71
N PHE A 50 2.33 4.00 -1.80
CA PHE A 50 0.96 3.95 -1.27
C PHE A 50 0.11 2.93 -2.04
N GLU A 51 0.21 2.87 -3.37
CA GLU A 51 -0.46 1.85 -4.19
C GLU A 51 0.00 0.42 -3.85
N GLN A 52 1.31 0.21 -3.66
CA GLN A 52 1.85 -1.07 -3.18
C GLN A 52 1.31 -1.47 -1.80
N LEU A 53 1.08 -0.48 -0.92
CA LEU A 53 0.51 -0.71 0.40
C LEU A 53 -0.95 -1.15 0.32
N LEU A 54 -1.72 -0.56 -0.61
CA LEU A 54 -3.11 -0.96 -0.85
C LEU A 54 -3.22 -2.41 -1.34
N VAL A 55 -2.33 -2.81 -2.26
CA VAL A 55 -2.25 -4.19 -2.77
C VAL A 55 -1.95 -5.17 -1.63
N GLN A 56 -0.96 -4.88 -0.79
CA GLN A 56 -0.59 -5.74 0.34
C GLN A 56 -1.72 -5.90 1.37
N ARG A 57 -2.55 -4.86 1.56
CA ARG A 57 -3.66 -4.86 2.52
C ARG A 57 -4.98 -5.37 1.92
N GLN A 58 -4.97 -5.88 0.67
CA GLN A 58 -6.16 -6.34 -0.06
C GLN A 58 -7.29 -5.30 -0.16
N ILE A 59 -6.96 -4.01 0.04
CA ILE A 59 -7.92 -2.93 -0.17
C ILE A 59 -8.03 -2.79 -1.68
N SER A 60 -9.24 -2.84 -2.23
CA SER A 60 -9.49 -2.62 -3.67
C SER A 60 -9.06 -1.21 -4.05
N ALA A 61 -7.76 -1.05 -4.30
CA ALA A 61 -7.23 0.13 -4.94
C ALA A 61 -7.84 0.19 -6.35
N PRO A 62 -8.18 1.39 -6.84
CA PRO A 62 -8.47 1.59 -8.26
C PRO A 62 -7.15 1.48 -9.04
N LEU A 63 -6.59 0.28 -9.05
CA LEU A 63 -5.36 -0.05 -9.74
C LEU A 63 -5.66 -0.05 -11.23
N LYS A 64 -5.32 1.03 -11.92
CA LYS A 64 -5.15 0.99 -13.37
C LYS A 64 -3.80 0.37 -13.71
N PHE A 65 -3.61 -0.90 -13.36
CA PHE A 65 -2.45 -1.66 -13.82
C PHE A 65 -2.67 -2.15 -15.26
N ASN A 66 -2.57 -1.24 -16.24
CA ASN A 66 -2.55 -1.63 -17.66
C ASN A 66 -1.18 -2.22 -18.10
N LYS A 67 -0.27 -2.55 -17.15
CA LYS A 67 1.10 -2.95 -17.49
C LYS A 67 1.77 -3.97 -16.57
N LEU A 68 1.04 -4.67 -15.71
CA LEU A 68 1.60 -5.75 -14.87
C LEU A 68 1.24 -7.16 -15.37
N SER A 69 0.28 -7.31 -16.28
CA SER A 69 -0.01 -8.59 -16.94
C SER A 69 1.16 -9.10 -17.81
N LYS A 70 2.21 -8.30 -18.04
CA LYS A 70 3.40 -8.71 -18.81
C LYS A 70 4.61 -9.12 -17.96
N LEU A 71 4.50 -9.08 -16.63
CA LEU A 71 5.61 -9.45 -15.73
C LEU A 71 5.37 -10.75 -14.94
N GLN A 72 4.15 -11.33 -14.98
CA GLN A 72 3.90 -12.66 -14.40
C GLN A 72 4.35 -13.83 -15.30
N GLU A 73 4.66 -13.59 -16.58
CA GLU A 73 5.01 -14.65 -17.55
C GLU A 73 6.52 -14.87 -17.74
N ARG A 74 7.38 -14.17 -17.00
CA ARG A 74 8.83 -14.34 -17.15
C ARG A 74 9.45 -14.92 -15.88
N ASP A 75 9.92 -16.15 -16.05
CA ASP A 75 10.86 -16.90 -15.20
C ASP A 75 10.31 -17.61 -13.96
N CYS A 76 9.37 -18.54 -14.19
CA CYS A 76 9.47 -19.85 -13.55
C CYS A 76 9.72 -20.88 -14.65
N ILE A 77 10.95 -20.93 -15.17
CA ILE A 77 11.44 -22.16 -15.79
C ILE A 77 11.60 -23.14 -14.63
N ILE A 78 10.54 -23.86 -14.28
CA ILE A 78 10.65 -25.10 -13.52
C ILE A 78 11.27 -26.10 -14.50
N GLY A 79 12.60 -26.04 -14.62
CA GLY A 79 13.35 -27.13 -15.21
C GLY A 79 13.52 -28.17 -14.11
N ASP A 80 13.06 -29.40 -14.35
CA ASP A 80 13.40 -30.54 -13.51
C ASP A 80 14.93 -30.64 -13.41
N PRO A 81 15.51 -30.79 -12.21
CA PRO A 81 16.97 -30.85 -12.03
C PRO A 81 17.62 -32.09 -12.68
N GLU A 82 16.82 -32.95 -13.31
CA GLU A 82 17.25 -34.22 -13.91
C GLU A 82 17.62 -34.08 -15.41
N ASP A 83 17.32 -32.95 -16.05
CA ASP A 83 17.63 -32.72 -17.48
C ASP A 83 19.07 -32.23 -17.75
N LEU A 84 19.91 -32.13 -16.70
CA LEU A 84 21.31 -31.66 -16.80
C LEU A 84 22.36 -32.79 -16.88
N VAL A 85 21.95 -34.05 -17.07
CA VAL A 85 22.88 -35.15 -17.32
C VAL A 85 22.54 -35.82 -18.63
N HIS A 86 23.12 -35.30 -19.72
CA HIS A 86 23.59 -36.07 -20.88
C HIS A 86 24.79 -35.36 -21.51
#